data_AF-A0A973DB92-F1
#
_entry.id   AF-A0A973DB92-F1
#
_cell.length_a   1.000
_cell.length_b   1.000
_cell.length_c   1.000
_cell.angle_alpha   90.00
_cell.angle_beta   90.00
_cell.angle_gamma   90.00
#
_symmetry.space_group_name_H-M   'P 1'
#
loop_
_entity.id
_entity.type
_entity.pdbx_description
1 polymer ?
#
loop_
_entity_poly.entity_id
_entity_poly.type
_entity_poly.pdbx_seq_one_letter_code
_entity_poly.pdbx_strand_id
1 'polypeptide(L)'
;MGILGLIGNLLGIGKNALENRSKLKRLKAEQEFKIIEAQTNAQVDRIMSNTDSDNQIDLITAQNKKYTLKDEVVTYLFLVPVFVATIVPFVTAYETGSWINLNTYVKDSYLALDELPEWYKYVLGAVVIDVLGFRSFARKLVDKYINKK
;
A
#
# COMPACT_ATOMS: atom_id res chain seq x y z
N MET A 1 -63.26 -6.72 -56.17
CA MET A 1 -62.10 -6.07 -55.50
C MET A 1 -62.36 -6.00 -54.00
N GLY A 2 -61.88 -6.94 -53.18
CA GLY A 2 -62.14 -6.88 -51.73
C GLY A 2 -61.25 -7.77 -50.87
N ILE A 3 -61.03 -9.02 -51.29
CA ILE A 3 -60.24 -10.02 -50.53
C ILE A 3 -58.71 -9.84 -50.64
N LEU A 4 -58.20 -9.39 -51.78
CA LEU A 4 -56.75 -9.15 -51.96
C LEU A 4 -56.23 -7.94 -51.15
N GLY A 5 -57.06 -6.91 -50.95
CA GLY A 5 -56.70 -5.73 -50.15
C GLY A 5 -56.69 -6.00 -48.63
N LEU A 6 -57.58 -6.88 -48.16
CA LEU A 6 -57.64 -7.30 -46.76
C LEU A 6 -56.42 -8.15 -46.35
N ILE A 7 -55.98 -9.07 -47.23
CA ILE A 7 -54.77 -9.88 -47.01
C ILE A 7 -53.51 -9.00 -47.07
N GLY A 8 -53.46 -8.02 -48.00
CA GLY A 8 -52.37 -7.05 -48.07
C GLY A 8 -52.23 -6.18 -46.82
N ASN A 9 -53.35 -5.71 -46.25
CA ASN A 9 -53.34 -4.95 -44.99
C ASN A 9 -52.95 -5.80 -43.78
N LEU A 10 -53.39 -7.07 -43.69
CA LEU A 10 -53.00 -7.98 -42.62
C LEU A 10 -51.52 -8.37 -42.67
N LEU A 11 -50.97 -8.61 -43.86
CA LEU A 11 -49.54 -8.85 -44.05
C LEU A 11 -48.70 -7.60 -43.75
N GLY A 12 -49.21 -6.41 -44.09
CA GLY A 12 -48.58 -5.13 -43.74
C GLY A 12 -48.51 -4.90 -42.22
N ILE A 13 -49.58 -5.21 -41.49
CA ILE A 13 -49.64 -5.10 -40.02
C ILE A 13 -48.71 -6.13 -39.35
N GLY A 14 -48.68 -7.37 -39.85
CA GLY A 14 -47.78 -8.42 -39.35
C GLY A 14 -46.30 -8.11 -39.58
N LYS A 15 -45.96 -7.55 -40.75
CA LYS A 15 -44.59 -7.13 -41.10
C LYS A 15 -44.13 -5.94 -40.24
N ASN A 16 -45.00 -4.95 -40.03
CA ASN A 16 -44.70 -3.79 -39.17
C ASN A 16 -44.56 -4.18 -37.69
N ALA A 17 -45.37 -5.12 -37.19
CA ALA A 17 -45.25 -5.62 -35.82
C ALA A 17 -43.94 -6.40 -35.60
N LEU A 18 -43.52 -7.20 -36.60
CA LEU A 18 -42.26 -7.94 -36.55
C LEU A 18 -41.04 -7.01 -36.65
N GLU A 19 -41.07 -5.99 -37.51
CA GLU A 19 -40.02 -4.96 -37.58
C GLU A 19 -39.90 -4.15 -36.29
N ASN A 20 -41.03 -3.78 -35.67
CA ASN A 20 -40.99 -3.06 -34.40
C ASN A 20 -40.43 -3.95 -33.27
N ARG A 21 -40.75 -5.25 -33.25
CA ARG A 21 -40.14 -6.19 -32.30
C ARG A 21 -38.64 -6.36 -32.51
N SER A 22 -38.18 -6.43 -33.76
CA SER A 22 -36.73 -6.57 -34.05
C SER A 22 -35.97 -5.30 -33.67
N LYS A 23 -36.51 -4.12 -33.99
CA LYS A 23 -35.95 -2.81 -33.58
C LYS A 23 -35.89 -2.68 -32.06
N LEU A 24 -36.94 -3.06 -31.33
CA LEU A 24 -36.94 -3.07 -29.87
C LEU A 24 -35.89 -4.01 -29.28
N LYS A 25 -35.71 -5.20 -29.86
CA LYS A 25 -34.67 -6.15 -29.44
C LYS A 25 -33.27 -5.58 -29.67
N ARG A 26 -33.06 -4.91 -30.81
CA ARG A 26 -31.77 -4.28 -31.15
C ARG A 26 -31.45 -3.11 -30.22
N LEU A 27 -32.44 -2.26 -29.93
CA LEU A 27 -32.29 -1.15 -28.99
C LEU A 27 -32.00 -1.63 -27.56
N LYS A 28 -32.64 -2.73 -27.11
CA LYS A 28 -32.33 -3.33 -25.81
C LYS A 28 -30.91 -3.89 -25.74
N ALA A 29 -30.48 -4.61 -26.76
CA ALA A 29 -29.10 -5.12 -26.83
C ALA A 29 -28.07 -3.98 -26.84
N GLU A 30 -28.37 -2.87 -27.52
CA GLU A 30 -27.52 -1.68 -27.55
C GLU A 30 -27.47 -0.95 -26.20
N GLN A 31 -28.61 -0.89 -25.47
CA GLN A 31 -28.65 -0.37 -24.10
C GLN A 31 -27.87 -1.26 -23.12
N GLU A 32 -28.04 -2.57 -23.20
CA GLU A 32 -27.30 -3.53 -22.37
C GLU A 32 -25.79 -3.42 -22.60
N PHE A 33 -25.36 -3.29 -23.87
CA PHE A 33 -23.95 -3.07 -24.20
C PHE A 33 -23.40 -1.77 -23.59
N LYS A 34 -24.14 -0.66 -23.70
CA LYS A 34 -23.75 0.63 -23.09
C LYS A 34 -23.65 0.56 -21.57
N ILE A 35 -24.53 -0.21 -20.92
CA ILE A 35 -24.48 -0.42 -19.46
C ILE A 35 -23.24 -1.22 -19.08
N ILE A 36 -22.94 -2.30 -19.80
CA ILE A 36 -21.75 -3.13 -19.55
C ILE A 36 -20.46 -2.33 -19.78
N GLU A 37 -20.41 -1.53 -20.84
CA GLU A 37 -19.28 -0.65 -21.15
C GLU A 37 -19.08 0.39 -20.03
N ALA A 38 -20.16 1.07 -19.61
CA ALA A 38 -20.09 2.04 -18.51
C ALA A 38 -19.66 1.41 -17.18
N GLN A 39 -20.15 0.20 -16.87
CA GLN A 39 -19.74 -0.55 -15.68
C GLN A 39 -18.27 -0.97 -15.73
N THR A 40 -17.81 -1.43 -16.90
CA THR A 40 -16.41 -1.83 -17.11
C THR A 40 -15.49 -0.63 -16.99
N ASN A 41 -15.83 0.49 -17.63
CA ASN A 41 -15.05 1.73 -17.53
C ASN A 41 -15.02 2.26 -16.10
N ALA A 42 -16.16 2.28 -15.40
CA ALA A 42 -16.19 2.69 -13.99
C ALA A 42 -15.35 1.76 -13.08
N GLN A 43 -15.29 0.46 -13.39
CA GLN A 43 -14.47 -0.49 -12.64
C GLN A 43 -12.98 -0.30 -12.93
N VAL A 44 -12.60 -0.07 -14.20
CA VAL A 44 -11.23 0.27 -14.61
C VAL A 44 -10.81 1.59 -13.98
N ASP A 45 -11.63 2.64 -14.05
CA ASP A 45 -11.37 3.94 -13.45
C ASP A 45 -11.23 3.84 -11.94
N ARG A 46 -12.03 3.00 -11.27
CA ARG A 46 -11.90 2.75 -9.84
C ARG A 46 -10.60 2.02 -9.50
N ILE A 47 -10.17 1.04 -10.29
CA ILE A 47 -8.91 0.32 -10.10
C ILE A 47 -7.72 1.27 -10.32
N MET A 48 -7.76 2.07 -11.38
CA MET A 48 -6.72 3.07 -11.69
C MET A 48 -6.67 4.16 -10.61
N SER A 49 -7.83 4.69 -10.20
CA SER A 49 -7.94 5.69 -9.15
C SER A 49 -7.45 5.19 -7.79
N ASN A 50 -7.75 3.93 -7.41
CA ASN A 50 -7.19 3.34 -6.19
C ASN A 50 -5.66 3.21 -6.28
N THR A 51 -5.14 2.80 -7.45
CA THR A 51 -3.69 2.65 -7.67
C THR A 51 -2.96 3.99 -7.65
N ASP A 52 -3.54 5.03 -8.26
CA ASP A 52 -2.98 6.37 -8.26
C ASP A 52 -3.11 7.05 -6.90
N SER A 53 -4.23 6.84 -6.20
CA SER A 53 -4.44 7.41 -4.87
C SER A 53 -3.46 6.84 -3.84
N ASP A 54 -3.23 5.52 -3.84
CA ASP A 54 -2.29 4.90 -2.90
C ASP A 54 -0.85 5.41 -3.13
N ASN A 55 -0.44 5.51 -4.40
CA ASN A 55 0.89 6.03 -4.76
C ASN A 55 1.04 7.53 -4.45
N GLN A 56 -0.01 8.33 -4.67
CA GLN A 56 0.00 9.76 -4.35
C GLN A 56 -0.03 10.00 -2.84
N ILE A 57 -0.77 9.20 -2.07
CA ILE A 57 -0.79 9.27 -0.61
C ILE A 57 0.58 8.91 -0.03
N ASP A 58 1.24 7.89 -0.57
CA ASP A 58 2.60 7.53 -0.17
C ASP A 58 3.62 8.62 -0.54
N LEU A 59 3.49 9.24 -1.72
CA LEU A 59 4.33 10.39 -2.12
C LEU A 59 4.11 11.62 -1.24
N ILE A 60 2.87 11.98 -0.96
CA ILE A 60 2.52 13.12 -0.08
C ILE A 60 2.98 12.84 1.35
N THR A 61 2.85 11.60 1.83
CA THR A 61 3.35 11.19 3.15
C THR A 61 4.87 11.27 3.20
N ALA A 62 5.58 10.83 2.16
CA ALA A 62 7.03 10.95 2.07
C ALA A 62 7.49 12.42 2.00
N GLN A 63 6.77 13.27 1.27
CA GLN A 63 7.04 14.70 1.19
C GLN A 63 6.78 15.43 2.52
N ASN A 64 5.72 15.07 3.24
CA ASN A 64 5.39 15.65 4.55
C ASN A 64 6.27 15.10 5.69
N LYS A 65 6.76 13.85 5.58
CA LYS A 65 7.78 13.31 6.50
C LYS A 65 9.06 14.16 6.51
N LYS A 66 9.41 14.83 5.41
CA LYS A 66 10.58 15.73 5.30
C LYS A 66 10.58 16.88 6.33
N TYR A 67 9.43 17.24 6.90
CA TYR A 67 9.30 18.39 7.79
C TYR A 67 8.84 18.03 9.21
N THR A 68 8.69 16.74 9.54
CA THR A 68 8.20 16.32 10.86
C THR A 68 9.36 16.16 11.84
N LEU A 69 9.80 17.28 12.43
CA LEU A 69 10.88 17.33 13.42
C LEU A 69 10.64 16.38 14.62
N LYS A 70 9.39 16.05 14.94
CA LYS A 70 9.04 15.18 16.08
C LYS A 70 9.44 13.73 15.85
N ASP A 71 9.27 13.20 14.64
CA ASP A 71 9.59 11.81 14.31
C ASP A 71 11.10 11.58 14.32
N GLU A 72 11.86 12.57 13.87
CA GLU A 72 13.32 12.57 13.95
C GLU A 72 13.82 12.65 15.40
N VAL A 73 13.21 13.50 16.25
CA VAL A 73 13.59 13.61 17.67
C VAL A 73 13.37 12.28 18.40
N VAL A 74 12.25 11.61 18.18
CA VAL A 74 12.01 10.29 18.80
C VAL A 74 13.02 9.28 18.26
N THR A 75 13.27 9.26 16.95
CA THR A 75 14.27 8.37 16.35
C THR A 75 15.65 8.57 16.96
N TYR A 76 16.12 9.82 17.06
CA TYR A 76 17.40 10.14 17.67
C TYR A 76 17.44 9.78 19.15
N LEU A 77 16.39 10.08 19.92
CA LEU A 77 16.32 9.72 21.34
C LEU A 77 16.52 8.21 21.55
N PHE A 78 15.90 7.39 20.71
CA PHE A 78 16.02 5.93 20.81
C PHE A 78 17.36 5.39 20.26
N LEU A 79 17.96 6.05 19.27
CA LEU A 79 19.26 5.66 18.70
C LEU A 79 20.46 6.08 19.57
N VAL A 80 20.32 7.12 20.38
CA VAL A 80 21.42 7.67 21.19
C VAL A 80 22.12 6.60 22.05
N PRO A 81 21.44 5.72 22.80
CA PRO A 81 22.12 4.69 23.58
C PRO A 81 22.95 3.71 22.73
N VAL A 82 22.46 3.35 21.55
CA VAL A 82 23.18 2.48 20.60
C VAL A 82 24.43 3.19 20.07
N PHE A 83 24.29 4.47 19.73
CA PHE A 83 25.40 5.30 19.27
C PHE A 83 26.46 5.46 20.38
N VAL A 84 26.04 5.75 21.61
CA VAL A 84 26.92 5.85 22.77
C VAL A 84 27.66 4.54 23.00
N ALA A 85 26.96 3.40 23.00
CA ALA A 85 27.59 2.09 23.17
C ALA A 85 28.59 1.74 22.04
N THR A 86 28.41 2.33 20.85
CA THR A 86 29.36 2.14 19.74
C THR A 86 30.61 3.00 19.91
N ILE A 87 30.48 4.21 20.47
CA ILE A 87 31.58 5.18 20.58
C ILE A 87 32.40 5.00 21.86
N VAL A 88 31.75 4.65 22.98
CA VAL A 88 32.39 4.48 24.31
C VAL A 88 33.64 3.60 24.26
N PRO A 89 33.65 2.41 23.60
CA PRO A 89 34.84 1.57 23.54
C PRO A 89 36.06 2.26 22.93
N PHE A 90 35.85 3.10 21.91
CA PHE A 90 36.92 3.84 21.23
C PHE A 90 37.43 5.01 22.09
N VAL A 91 36.52 5.70 22.78
CA VAL A 91 36.88 6.75 23.73
C VAL A 91 37.71 6.17 24.87
N THR A 92 37.26 5.06 25.46
CA THR A 92 37.98 4.36 26.53
C THR A 92 39.34 3.84 26.05
N ALA A 93 39.44 3.29 24.83
CA ALA A 93 40.71 2.85 24.26
C ALA A 93 41.68 4.02 24.01
N TYR A 94 41.17 5.18 23.59
CA TYR A 94 41.95 6.40 23.39
C TYR A 94 42.50 6.95 24.71
N GLU A 95 41.66 7.06 25.73
CA GLU A 95 42.06 7.59 27.06
C GLU A 95 43.05 6.66 27.79
N THR A 96 42.82 5.34 27.70
CA THR A 96 43.68 4.33 28.37
C THR A 96 44.89 3.91 27.54
N GLY A 97 45.01 4.40 26.29
CA GLY A 97 46.05 3.98 25.33
C GLY A 97 46.02 2.49 24.95
N SER A 98 45.00 1.75 25.39
CA SER A 98 44.98 0.29 25.40
C SER A 98 44.12 -0.27 24.27
N TRP A 99 44.50 0.02 23.02
CA TRP A 99 43.84 -0.47 21.80
C TRP A 99 43.83 -1.99 21.69
N ILE A 100 44.78 -2.67 22.32
CA ILE A 100 44.86 -4.13 22.38
C ILE A 100 43.63 -4.76 23.07
N ASN A 101 43.03 -4.03 24.01
CA ASN A 101 41.87 -4.46 24.80
C ASN A 101 40.54 -3.94 24.23
N LEU A 102 40.55 -3.35 23.03
CA LEU A 102 39.35 -2.77 22.41
C LEU A 102 38.19 -3.77 22.32
N ASN A 103 38.49 -5.04 22.02
CA ASN A 103 37.47 -6.10 21.97
C ASN A 103 36.72 -6.25 23.31
N THR A 104 37.46 -6.20 24.43
CA THR A 104 36.86 -6.26 25.77
C THR A 104 35.95 -5.05 26.01
N TYR A 105 36.42 -3.84 25.69
CA TYR A 105 35.60 -2.63 25.85
C TYR A 105 34.35 -2.64 24.97
N VAL A 106 34.43 -3.17 23.75
CA VAL A 106 33.28 -3.35 22.86
C VAL A 106 32.29 -4.32 23.50
N LYS A 107 32.75 -5.50 23.94
CA LYS A 107 31.90 -6.49 24.59
C LYS A 107 31.16 -5.89 25.78
N ASP A 108 31.87 -5.20 26.66
CA ASP A 108 31.29 -4.61 27.88
C ASP A 108 30.25 -3.53 27.53
N SER A 109 30.50 -2.74 26.49
CA SER A 109 29.55 -1.72 26.04
C SER A 109 28.28 -2.31 25.42
N TYR A 110 28.38 -3.44 24.73
CA TYR A 110 27.20 -4.17 24.22
C TYR A 110 26.45 -4.92 25.32
N LEU A 111 27.14 -5.40 26.37
CA LEU A 111 26.47 -5.95 27.56
C LEU A 111 25.62 -4.90 28.27
N ALA A 112 26.10 -3.66 28.35
CA ALA A 112 25.32 -2.55 28.89
C ALA A 112 24.02 -2.27 28.09
N LEU A 113 23.99 -2.56 26.78
CA LEU A 113 22.76 -2.48 25.99
C LEU A 113 21.77 -3.60 26.33
N ASP A 114 22.24 -4.74 26.84
CA ASP A 114 21.37 -5.84 27.24
C ASP A 114 20.65 -5.55 28.58
N GLU A 115 21.20 -4.66 29.40
CA GLU A 115 20.55 -4.17 30.62
C GLU A 115 19.39 -3.21 30.34
N LEU A 116 19.20 -2.76 29.09
CA LEU A 116 18.07 -1.92 28.72
C LEU A 116 16.74 -2.67 28.91
N PRO A 117 15.67 -1.98 29.36
CA PRO A 117 14.35 -2.59 29.51
C PRO A 117 13.85 -3.26 28.22
N GLU A 118 13.15 -4.40 28.34
CA GLU A 118 12.64 -5.13 27.16
C GLU A 118 11.73 -4.28 26.27
N TRP A 119 10.84 -3.47 26.88
CA TRP A 119 9.96 -2.56 26.14
C TRP A 119 10.75 -1.58 25.26
N TYR A 120 11.93 -1.14 25.72
CA TYR A 120 12.79 -0.23 24.99
C TYR A 120 13.40 -0.93 23.76
N LYS A 121 13.87 -2.16 23.92
CA LYS A 121 14.43 -2.97 22.83
C LYS A 121 13.41 -3.20 21.71
N TYR A 122 12.13 -3.42 22.06
CA TYR A 122 11.06 -3.56 21.07
C TYR A 122 10.77 -2.27 20.31
N VAL A 123 10.70 -1.14 21.02
CA VAL A 123 10.49 0.18 20.39
C VAL A 123 11.68 0.55 19.49
N LEU A 124 12.91 0.30 19.96
CA LEU A 124 14.13 0.49 19.18
C LEU A 124 14.10 -0.33 17.88
N GLY A 125 13.69 -1.59 17.94
CA GLY A 125 13.52 -2.43 16.75
C GLY A 125 12.50 -1.86 15.77
N ALA A 126 11.36 -1.37 16.26
CA ALA A 126 10.34 -0.74 15.43
C ALA A 126 10.84 0.56 14.76
N VAL A 127 11.61 1.39 15.49
CA VAL A 127 12.24 2.61 14.95
C VAL A 127 13.24 2.26 13.86
N VAL A 128 14.11 1.26 14.06
CA VAL A 128 15.09 0.83 13.04
C VAL A 128 14.40 0.34 11.76
N ILE A 129 13.28 -0.40 11.89
CA ILE A 129 12.49 -0.86 10.75
C ILE A 129 11.87 0.30 9.97
N ASP A 130 11.37 1.35 10.65
CA ASP A 130 10.83 2.53 9.99
C ASP A 130 11.92 3.34 9.28
N VAL A 131 13.06 3.58 9.96
CA VAL A 131 14.19 4.38 9.45
C VAL A 131 14.88 3.72 8.25
N LEU A 132 15.13 2.40 8.30
CA LEU A 132 15.76 1.68 7.20
C LEU A 132 14.79 1.43 6.02
N GLY A 133 13.55 1.89 6.10
CA GLY A 133 12.56 1.72 5.03
C GLY A 133 12.07 0.28 4.87
N PHE A 134 12.35 -0.60 5.85
CA PHE A 134 11.85 -1.97 5.87
C PHE A 134 10.36 -2.06 6.20
N ARG A 135 9.65 -0.94 6.37
CA ARG A 135 8.20 -0.90 6.61
C ARG A 135 7.40 -1.79 5.65
N SER A 136 7.76 -1.79 4.36
CA SER A 136 7.10 -2.63 3.33
C SER A 136 7.44 -4.13 3.49
N PHE A 137 8.66 -4.44 3.94
CA PHE A 137 9.10 -5.80 4.25
C PHE A 137 8.47 -6.33 5.54
N ALA A 138 8.41 -5.50 6.58
CA ALA A 138 7.75 -5.80 7.85
C ALA A 138 6.25 -6.07 7.66
N ARG A 139 5.56 -5.26 6.83
CA ARG A 139 4.15 -5.50 6.48
C ARG A 139 3.97 -6.87 5.82
N LYS A 140 4.80 -7.22 4.84
CA LYS A 140 4.76 -8.54 4.19
C LYS A 140 5.04 -9.70 5.15
N LEU A 141 5.95 -9.52 6.11
CA LEU A 141 6.24 -10.54 7.12
C LEU A 141 5.08 -10.73 8.10
N VAL A 142 4.48 -9.62 8.55
CA VAL A 142 3.31 -9.63 9.42
C VAL A 142 2.11 -10.25 8.70
N ASP A 143 1.84 -9.87 7.46
CA ASP A 143 0.77 -10.44 6.63
C ASP A 143 0.98 -11.94 6.43
N LYS A 144 2.23 -12.38 6.21
CA LYS A 144 2.57 -13.81 6.09
C LYS A 144 2.39 -14.57 7.41
N TYR A 145 2.55 -13.94 8.56
CA TYR A 145 2.33 -14.57 9.87
C TYR A 145 0.84 -14.62 10.25
N ILE A 146 0.08 -13.56 9.92
CA ILE A 146 -1.35 -13.45 10.23
C ILE A 146 -2.19 -14.32 9.29
N ASN A 147 -1.90 -14.34 7.98
CA ASN A 147 -2.61 -15.15 6.98
C ASN A 147 -2.14 -16.61 6.90
N LYS A 148 -1.28 -17.06 7.82
CA LYS A 148 -0.92 -18.48 7.96
C LYS A 148 -1.85 -19.25 8.90
N LYS A 149 -2.94 -18.61 9.34
CA LYS A 149 -4.06 -19.24 10.04
C LYS A 149 -5.23 -19.38 9.07
#